data_AF-A0A2I0QGD8-F1
#
_entry.id   AF-A0A2I0QGD8-F1
#
_cell.length_a   1.000
_cell.length_b   1.000
_cell.length_c   1.000
_cell.angle_alpha   90.00
_cell.angle_beta   90.00
_cell.angle_gamma   90.00
#
_symmetry.space_group_name_H-M   'P 1'
#
loop_
_entity.id
_entity.type
_entity.pdbx_description
1 polymer ?
#
loop_
_entity_poly.entity_id
_entity_poly.type
_entity_poly.pdbx_seq_one_letter_code
_entity_poly.pdbx_strand_id
1 'polypeptide(L)'
;MQVRLRFEQFKSSGLENKLSESVNFIRLFCSIKFKTPAGWYKTKDAIIDTGAPISLIPLDVWNNSDVKILAEHRAYGINTKEECTIPVKVGKVKCILVDEEGNQSEEMEILSYLALTNTVPIILGFKDLLERFKLCFDFYEKEAWIEQKEREIKFEVLTH
;
A
#
# COMPACT_ATOMS: atom_id res chain seq x y z
N MET A 1 -1.57 9.43 16.65
CA MET A 1 -1.35 7.97 16.76
C MET A 1 -0.36 7.54 15.70
N GLN A 2 0.61 6.70 16.06
CA GLN A 2 1.66 6.21 15.16
C GLN A 2 1.48 4.71 14.92
N VAL A 3 1.67 4.26 13.68
CA VAL A 3 1.71 2.83 13.34
C VAL A 3 3.10 2.53 12.82
N ARG A 4 3.80 1.60 13.47
CA ARG A 4 5.16 1.23 13.08
C ARG A 4 5.19 0.52 11.73
N LEU A 5 6.24 0.82 10.97
CA LEU A 5 6.58 0.18 9.73
C LEU A 5 7.85 -0.64 9.92
N ARG A 6 8.15 -1.52 8.96
CA ARG A 6 9.28 -2.43 9.05
C ARG A 6 10.06 -2.45 7.74
N PHE A 7 11.39 -2.43 7.84
CA PHE A 7 12.26 -2.62 6.69
C PHE A 7 12.52 -4.09 6.47
N GLU A 8 12.42 -4.54 5.22
CA GLU A 8 12.96 -5.84 4.82
C GLU A 8 14.03 -5.67 3.76
N GLN A 9 15.07 -6.50 3.87
CA GLN A 9 16.12 -6.61 2.87
C GLN A 9 15.96 -7.89 2.08
N PHE A 10 16.11 -7.80 0.76
CA PHE A 10 16.04 -8.95 -0.12
C PHE A 10 17.11 -8.87 -1.20
N LYS A 11 17.50 -10.05 -1.67
CA LYS A 11 18.50 -10.22 -2.72
C LYS A 11 17.83 -10.50 -4.04
N SER A 12 18.44 -10.05 -5.13
CA SER A 12 18.02 -10.43 -6.47
C SER A 12 19.05 -11.36 -7.08
N SER A 13 18.77 -12.66 -7.05
CA SER A 13 19.64 -13.70 -7.63
C SER A 13 19.95 -13.43 -9.11
N GLY A 14 18.98 -12.88 -9.87
CA GLY A 14 19.18 -12.52 -11.27
C GLY A 14 20.17 -11.38 -11.50
N LEU A 15 20.31 -10.46 -10.54
CA LEU A 15 21.30 -9.38 -10.56
C LEU A 15 22.63 -9.81 -9.94
N GLU A 16 22.61 -10.57 -8.84
CA GLU A 16 23.82 -11.12 -8.21
C GLU A 16 24.58 -12.04 -9.17
N ASN A 17 23.90 -12.76 -10.06
CA ASN A 17 24.58 -13.57 -11.08
C ASN A 17 25.23 -12.73 -12.20
N LYS A 18 24.85 -11.45 -12.34
CA LYS A 18 25.34 -10.55 -13.39
C LYS A 18 26.34 -9.52 -12.87
N LEU A 19 26.31 -9.25 -11.57
CA LEU A 19 27.16 -8.28 -10.89
C LEU A 19 28.12 -9.06 -9.99
N SER A 20 29.40 -8.69 -9.96
CA SER A 20 30.41 -9.31 -9.09
C SER A 20 30.24 -8.93 -7.60
N GLU A 21 29.10 -8.36 -7.23
CA GLU A 21 28.80 -7.83 -5.90
C GLU A 21 27.38 -8.20 -5.48
N SER A 22 27.18 -8.41 -4.17
CA SER A 22 25.84 -8.68 -3.62
C SER A 22 24.99 -7.41 -3.68
N VAL A 23 23.83 -7.50 -4.33
CA VAL A 23 22.88 -6.39 -4.40
C VAL A 23 21.72 -6.65 -3.44
N ASN A 24 21.71 -5.90 -2.35
CA ASN A 24 20.62 -5.89 -1.38
C ASN A 24 19.65 -4.76 -1.72
N PHE A 25 18.37 -5.10 -1.82
CA PHE A 25 17.29 -4.15 -1.95
C PHE A 25 16.57 -3.99 -0.62
N ILE A 26 16.15 -2.78 -0.32
CA ILE A 26 15.37 -2.46 0.87
C ILE A 26 13.94 -2.13 0.44
N ARG A 27 12.96 -2.66 1.15
CA ARG A 27 11.56 -2.25 1.04
C ARG A 27 11.00 -1.92 2.41
N LEU A 28 10.07 -0.98 2.41
CA LEU A 28 9.32 -0.59 3.59
C LEU A 28 7.97 -1.31 3.57
N PHE A 29 7.62 -1.93 4.69
CA PHE A 29 6.41 -2.73 4.85
C PHE A 29 5.53 -2.22 5.97
N CYS A 30 4.23 -2.45 5.82
CA CYS A 30 3.21 -2.24 6.83
C CYS A 30 2.33 -3.49 6.93
N SER A 31 1.80 -3.76 8.12
CA SER A 31 0.73 -4.74 8.29
C SER A 31 -0.62 -4.09 8.02
N ILE A 32 -1.46 -4.75 7.22
CA ILE A 32 -2.78 -4.26 6.81
C ILE A 32 -3.85 -5.33 7.03
N LYS A 33 -5.07 -4.88 7.38
CA LYS A 33 -6.28 -5.72 7.36
C LYS A 33 -7.30 -5.07 6.44
N PHE A 34 -8.00 -5.91 5.68
CA PHE A 34 -9.11 -5.49 4.82
C PHE A 34 -10.44 -5.86 5.46
N LYS A 35 -11.45 -5.02 5.26
CA LYS A 35 -12.80 -5.31 5.73
C LYS A 35 -13.43 -6.39 4.85
N THR A 36 -14.16 -7.30 5.47
CA THR A 36 -14.99 -8.33 4.82
C THR A 36 -16.41 -8.22 5.36
N PRO A 37 -17.41 -8.85 4.72
CA PRO A 37 -18.77 -8.93 5.26
C PRO A 37 -18.85 -9.58 6.65
N ALA A 38 -17.89 -10.43 7.01
CA ALA A 38 -17.84 -11.15 8.29
C ALA A 38 -16.98 -10.45 9.36
N GLY A 39 -16.33 -9.32 9.05
CA GLY A 39 -15.46 -8.61 9.98
C GLY A 39 -14.14 -8.17 9.33
N TRP A 40 -13.05 -8.22 10.08
CA TRP A 40 -11.72 -7.90 9.55
C TRP A 40 -11.02 -9.18 9.06
N TYR A 41 -10.44 -9.11 7.86
CA TYR A 41 -9.62 -10.18 7.32
C TYR A 41 -8.33 -10.34 8.14
N LYS A 42 -7.65 -11.48 7.96
CA LYS A 42 -6.34 -11.72 8.58
C LYS A 42 -5.34 -10.65 8.15
N THR A 43 -4.39 -10.35 9.03
CA THR A 43 -3.28 -9.44 8.74
C THR A 43 -2.49 -9.93 7.53
N LYS A 44 -2.12 -9.00 6.65
CA LYS A 44 -1.28 -9.22 5.48
C LYS A 44 -0.15 -8.19 5.48
N ASP A 45 0.98 -8.57 4.90
CA ASP A 45 2.07 -7.64 4.63
C ASP A 45 1.82 -6.87 3.34
N ALA A 46 2.03 -5.56 3.40
CA ALA A 46 1.93 -4.68 2.26
C ALA A 46 3.17 -3.81 2.13
N ILE A 47 3.58 -3.55 0.89
CA ILE A 47 4.70 -2.68 0.58
C ILE A 47 4.20 -1.23 0.58
N ILE A 48 4.88 -0.36 1.32
CA ILE A 48 4.71 1.09 1.20
C ILE A 48 5.51 1.55 -0.01
N ASP A 49 4.83 2.06 -1.03
CA ASP A 49 5.46 2.48 -2.28
C ASP A 49 5.09 3.91 -2.62
N THR A 50 6.01 4.83 -2.36
CA THR A 50 5.85 6.25 -2.72
C THR A 50 5.96 6.49 -4.22
N GLY A 51 6.44 5.52 -5.01
CA GLY A 51 6.39 5.56 -6.46
C GLY A 51 5.01 5.18 -7.03
N ALA A 52 4.13 4.59 -6.22
CA ALA A 52 2.81 4.15 -6.65
C ALA A 52 1.73 5.24 -6.43
N PRO A 53 1.10 5.76 -7.50
CA PRO A 53 0.03 6.74 -7.34
C PRO A 53 -1.26 6.12 -6.77
N ILE A 54 -1.53 4.85 -7.07
CA ILE A 54 -2.72 4.10 -6.64
C ILE A 54 -2.26 2.76 -6.08
N SER A 55 -2.87 2.31 -4.98
CA SER A 55 -2.61 1.01 -4.37
C SER A 55 -2.98 -0.16 -5.28
N LEU A 56 -2.27 -1.28 -5.17
CA LEU A 56 -2.52 -2.52 -5.92
C LEU A 56 -2.82 -3.66 -4.95
N ILE A 57 -3.94 -4.36 -5.18
CA ILE A 57 -4.42 -5.43 -4.30
C ILE A 57 -4.59 -6.72 -5.10
N PRO A 58 -4.03 -7.86 -4.65
CA PRO A 58 -4.15 -9.16 -5.32
C PRO A 58 -5.55 -9.77 -5.25
N LEU A 59 -5.84 -10.69 -6.17
CA LEU A 59 -7.15 -11.34 -6.33
C LEU A 59 -7.67 -12.00 -5.04
N ASP A 60 -6.84 -12.79 -4.36
CA ASP A 60 -7.20 -13.49 -3.13
C ASP A 60 -7.58 -12.54 -2.00
N VAL A 61 -7.05 -11.32 -2.00
CA VAL A 61 -7.33 -10.32 -0.97
C VAL A 61 -8.64 -9.61 -1.27
N TRP A 62 -8.75 -8.98 -2.45
CA TRP A 62 -9.94 -8.16 -2.73
C TRP A 62 -11.20 -8.99 -2.96
N ASN A 63 -11.09 -10.21 -3.51
CA ASN A 63 -12.27 -11.07 -3.72
C ASN A 63 -12.91 -11.55 -2.41
N ASN A 64 -12.16 -11.50 -1.31
CA ASN A 64 -12.66 -11.82 0.04
C ASN A 64 -13.03 -10.56 0.84
N SER A 65 -12.86 -9.37 0.27
CA SER A 65 -13.09 -8.10 0.95
C SER A 65 -14.44 -7.49 0.57
N ASP A 66 -14.90 -6.54 1.37
CA ASP A 66 -16.01 -5.66 1.02
C ASP A 66 -15.50 -4.60 0.03
N VAL A 67 -15.91 -4.75 -1.24
CA VAL A 67 -15.36 -3.99 -2.37
C VAL A 67 -16.47 -3.40 -3.22
N LYS A 68 -16.31 -2.11 -3.57
CA LYS A 68 -17.14 -1.45 -4.60
C LYS A 68 -16.35 -1.34 -5.90
N ILE A 69 -16.71 -2.13 -6.91
CA ILE A 69 -16.13 -2.04 -8.25
C ILE A 69 -16.66 -0.80 -8.97
N LEU A 70 -15.76 -0.05 -9.60
CA LEU A 70 -16.07 1.19 -10.31
C LEU A 70 -15.85 1.07 -11.83
N ALA A 71 -14.78 0.38 -12.25
CA ALA A 71 -14.43 0.22 -13.66
C ALA A 71 -13.51 -0.97 -13.90
N GLU A 72 -13.30 -1.32 -15.17
CA GLU A 72 -12.21 -2.19 -15.62
C GLU A 72 -11.07 -1.35 -16.19
N HIS A 73 -9.81 -1.79 -15.99
CA HIS A 73 -8.64 -1.04 -16.43
C HIS A 73 -7.41 -1.96 -16.64
N ARG A 74 -6.31 -1.36 -17.10
CA ARG A 74 -4.99 -2.01 -17.17
C ARG A 74 -4.01 -1.22 -16.33
N ALA A 75 -3.32 -1.87 -15.41
CA ALA A 75 -2.26 -1.24 -14.63
C ALA A 75 -0.92 -1.34 -15.38
N TYR A 76 -0.14 -0.26 -15.31
CA TYR A 76 1.16 -0.13 -15.95
C TYR A 76 2.25 0.03 -14.87
N GLY A 77 3.40 -0.62 -15.08
CA GLY A 77 4.60 -0.39 -14.29
C GLY A 77 5.52 0.63 -14.96
N ILE A 78 6.84 0.48 -14.76
CA ILE A 78 7.86 1.32 -15.41
C ILE A 78 7.81 1.16 -16.94
N ASN A 79 7.57 -0.06 -17.42
CA ASN A 79 7.37 -0.32 -18.84
C ASN A 79 5.88 -0.26 -19.18
N THR A 80 5.51 0.62 -20.10
CA THR A 80 4.13 0.87 -20.52
C THR A 80 3.66 -0.01 -21.68
N LYS A 81 4.52 -0.89 -22.21
CA LYS A 81 4.15 -1.84 -23.27
C LYS A 81 3.03 -2.77 -22.81
N GLU A 82 2.15 -3.14 -23.73
CA GLU A 82 0.96 -3.94 -23.44
C GLU A 82 1.29 -5.29 -22.78
N GLU A 83 2.37 -5.95 -23.19
CA GLU A 83 2.80 -7.22 -22.62
C GLU A 83 3.25 -7.13 -21.15
N CYS A 84 3.54 -5.93 -20.66
CA CYS A 84 3.91 -5.67 -19.27
C CYS A 84 2.73 -5.19 -18.41
N THR A 85 1.52 -5.14 -18.98
CA THR A 85 0.34 -4.68 -18.25
C THR A 85 -0.33 -5.78 -17.46
N ILE A 86 -0.88 -5.39 -16.32
CA ILE A 86 -1.66 -6.31 -15.46
C ILE A 86 -3.13 -5.92 -15.61
N PRO A 87 -4.02 -6.87 -15.97
CA PRO A 87 -5.45 -6.60 -16.00
C PRO A 87 -5.95 -6.38 -14.57
N VAL A 88 -6.69 -5.30 -14.36
CA VAL A 88 -7.20 -4.90 -13.05
C VAL A 88 -8.64 -4.44 -13.14
N LYS A 89 -9.37 -4.52 -12.03
CA LYS A 89 -10.53 -3.67 -11.80
C LYS A 89 -10.10 -2.45 -11.02
N VAL A 90 -10.78 -1.32 -11.21
CA VAL A 90 -10.66 -0.15 -10.33
C VAL A 90 -11.81 -0.23 -9.35
N GLY A 91 -11.51 -0.17 -8.05
CA GLY A 91 -12.52 -0.23 -7.02
C GLY A 91 -12.11 0.45 -5.75
N LYS A 92 -13.05 0.53 -4.82
CA LYS A 92 -12.80 1.00 -3.47
C LYS A 92 -12.84 -0.16 -2.49
N VAL A 93 -11.87 -0.19 -1.58
CA VAL A 93 -11.80 -1.19 -0.51
C VAL A 93 -11.64 -0.49 0.83
N LYS A 94 -12.12 -1.15 1.88
CA LYS A 94 -11.93 -0.68 3.26
C LYS A 94 -10.77 -1.40 3.93
N CYS A 95 -9.91 -0.66 4.61
CA CYS A 95 -8.75 -1.20 5.31
C CYS A 95 -8.39 -0.43 6.58
N ILE A 96 -7.60 -1.09 7.43
CA ILE A 96 -6.85 -0.48 8.54
C ILE A 96 -5.40 -0.91 8.46
N LEU A 97 -4.49 0.01 8.79
CA LEU A 97 -3.08 -0.27 8.99
C LEU A 97 -2.88 -0.61 10.47
N VAL A 98 -2.06 -1.62 10.77
CA VAL A 98 -1.82 -2.10 12.14
C VAL A 98 -0.34 -2.39 12.33
N ASP A 99 0.12 -2.38 13.58
CA ASP A 99 1.45 -2.85 13.96
C ASP A 99 1.41 -3.94 15.05
N GLU A 100 2.58 -4.45 15.40
CA GLU A 100 2.75 -5.51 16.41
C GLU A 100 2.52 -5.02 17.85
N GLU A 101 2.59 -3.71 18.07
CA GLU A 101 2.34 -3.07 19.38
C GLU A 101 0.83 -2.86 19.63
N GLY A 102 -0.01 -3.18 18.65
CA GLY A 102 -1.45 -3.04 18.71
C GLY A 102 -1.96 -1.65 18.31
N ASN A 103 -1.10 -0.77 17.80
CA ASN A 103 -1.54 0.48 17.22
C ASN A 103 -2.23 0.20 15.88
N GLN A 104 -3.20 1.04 15.53
CA GLN A 104 -3.91 0.95 14.26
C GLN A 104 -4.27 2.32 13.71
N SER A 105 -4.42 2.46 12.40
CA SER A 105 -5.04 3.64 11.82
C SER A 105 -6.56 3.64 12.06
N GLU A 106 -7.21 4.77 11.77
CA GLU A 106 -8.66 4.75 11.51
C GLU A 106 -9.02 3.85 10.32
N GLU A 107 -10.29 3.43 10.24
CA GLU A 107 -10.84 2.75 9.05
C GLU A 107 -10.80 3.72 7.87
N MET A 108 -10.22 3.26 6.76
CA MET A 108 -10.11 4.03 5.54
C MET A 108 -10.76 3.30 4.38
N GLU A 109 -11.52 4.03 3.57
CA GLU A 109 -11.88 3.61 2.23
C GLU A 109 -10.87 4.19 1.23
N ILE A 110 -10.24 3.32 0.45
CA ILE A 110 -9.15 3.68 -0.48
C ILE A 110 -9.51 3.28 -1.91
N LEU A 111 -9.12 4.11 -2.89
CA LEU A 111 -9.16 3.73 -4.30
C LEU A 111 -8.00 2.79 -4.60
N SER A 112 -8.24 1.71 -5.34
CA SER A 112 -7.23 0.70 -5.63
C SER A 112 -7.40 0.05 -6.98
N TYR A 113 -6.28 -0.39 -7.56
CA TYR A 113 -6.24 -1.41 -8.58
C TYR A 113 -6.40 -2.79 -7.94
N LEU A 114 -7.35 -3.56 -8.45
CA LEU A 114 -7.75 -4.87 -7.98
C LEU A 114 -7.30 -5.88 -9.03
N ALA A 115 -6.14 -6.48 -8.82
CA ALA A 115 -5.51 -7.36 -9.79
C ALA A 115 -6.34 -8.63 -9.99
N LEU A 116 -6.40 -9.10 -11.24
CA LEU A 116 -7.03 -10.38 -11.56
C LEU A 116 -6.05 -11.56 -11.38
N THR A 117 -5.00 -11.38 -10.58
CA THR A 117 -3.93 -12.35 -10.32
C THR A 117 -3.43 -12.24 -8.88
N ASN A 118 -2.80 -13.30 -8.38
CA ASN A 118 -2.11 -13.36 -7.08
C ASN A 118 -0.58 -13.26 -7.20
N THR A 119 -0.06 -13.02 -8.41
CA THR A 119 1.39 -12.92 -8.68
C THR A 119 1.96 -11.54 -8.33
N VAL A 120 1.13 -10.64 -7.80
CA VAL A 120 1.51 -9.30 -7.37
C VAL A 120 1.47 -9.21 -5.84
N PRO A 121 2.35 -8.39 -5.22
CA PRO A 121 2.22 -8.09 -3.81
C PRO A 121 1.08 -7.09 -3.56
N ILE A 122 0.71 -6.89 -2.29
CA ILE A 122 -0.07 -5.72 -1.90
C ILE A 122 0.87 -4.51 -1.92
N ILE A 123 0.49 -3.48 -2.68
CA ILE A 123 1.21 -2.21 -2.76
C ILE A 123 0.29 -1.11 -2.24
N LEU A 124 0.77 -0.29 -1.31
CA LEU A 124 0.08 0.88 -0.78
C LEU A 124 0.66 2.13 -1.43
N GLY A 125 -0.16 2.82 -2.22
CA GLY A 125 0.19 4.03 -2.93
C GLY A 125 -0.45 5.29 -2.33
N PHE A 126 -0.29 6.42 -3.01
CA PHE A 126 -0.69 7.72 -2.48
C PHE A 126 -2.20 7.95 -2.40
N LYS A 127 -2.92 7.70 -3.49
CA LYS A 127 -4.32 8.11 -3.64
C LYS A 127 -5.18 7.49 -2.55
N ASP A 128 -5.82 8.34 -1.75
CA ASP A 128 -6.71 7.98 -0.65
C ASP A 128 -6.04 7.16 0.48
N LEU A 129 -4.72 6.97 0.50
CA LEU A 129 -3.99 6.25 1.57
C LEU A 129 -2.77 7.02 2.05
N LEU A 130 -1.61 6.97 1.38
CA LEU A 130 -0.37 7.56 1.94
C LEU A 130 -0.46 9.08 2.06
N GLU A 131 -1.29 9.75 1.25
CA GLU A 131 -1.53 11.20 1.36
C GLU A 131 -2.21 11.63 2.67
N ARG A 132 -2.76 10.68 3.45
CA ARG A 132 -3.42 10.94 4.73
C ARG A 132 -2.46 10.94 5.92
N PHE A 133 -1.23 10.47 5.72
CA PHE A 133 -0.27 10.26 6.79
C PHE A 133 0.97 11.12 6.60
N LYS A 134 1.59 11.49 7.72
CA LYS A 134 3.02 11.79 7.73
C LYS A 134 3.74 10.44 7.69
N LEU A 135 4.51 10.20 6.64
CA LEU A 135 5.37 9.03 6.51
C LEU A 135 6.79 9.42 6.93
N CYS A 136 7.33 8.74 7.94
CA CYS A 136 8.69 8.92 8.45
C CYS A 136 9.43 7.60 8.33
N PHE A 137 10.67 7.65 7.84
CA PHE A 137 11.55 6.50 7.86
C PHE A 137 13.01 6.95 7.84
N ASP A 138 13.82 6.30 8.67
CA ASP A 138 15.27 6.36 8.68
C ASP A 138 15.79 4.92 8.69
N PHE A 139 16.38 4.51 7.58
CA PHE A 139 16.89 3.15 7.44
C PHE A 139 18.13 2.91 8.31
N TYR A 140 18.97 3.93 8.50
CA TYR A 140 20.20 3.81 9.28
C TYR A 140 19.87 3.63 10.77
N GLU A 141 18.93 4.43 11.28
CA GLU A 141 18.43 4.34 12.65
C GLU A 141 17.39 3.20 12.84
N LYS A 142 17.00 2.53 11.75
CA LYS A 142 15.97 1.47 11.72
C LYS A 142 14.62 1.90 12.29
N GLU A 143 14.28 3.17 12.11
CA GLU A 143 13.01 3.73 12.54
C GLU A 143 12.10 3.96 11.33
N ALA A 144 10.86 3.51 11.40
CA ALA A 144 9.87 3.86 10.39
C ALA A 144 8.46 3.80 10.96
N TRP A 145 7.64 4.80 10.62
CA TRP A 145 6.25 4.88 11.06
C TRP A 145 5.42 5.74 10.13
N ILE A 146 4.11 5.53 10.18
CA ILE A 146 3.12 6.51 9.73
C ILE A 146 2.45 7.17 10.91
N GLU A 147 2.11 8.43 10.76
CA GLU A 147 1.40 9.22 11.76
C GLU A 147 0.22 9.92 11.10
N GLN A 148 -0.97 9.66 11.63
CA GLN A 148 -2.17 10.34 11.15
C GLN A 148 -2.14 11.79 11.66
N LYS A 149 -2.19 12.75 10.74
CA LYS A 149 -2.36 14.16 11.12
C LYS A 149 -3.85 14.44 11.31
N GLU A 150 -4.21 14.96 12.48
CA GLU A 150 -5.51 15.60 12.65
C GLU A 150 -5.60 16.75 11.64
N ARG A 151 -6.57 16.70 10.72
CA ARG A 151 -6.85 17.86 9.87
C ARG A 151 -7.54 18.89 10.75
N GLU A 152 -6.82 19.93 11.15
CA GLU A 152 -7.47 21.20 11.51
C GLU A 152 -8.23 21.69 10.27
N ILE A 153 -9.56 21.63 10.30
CA ILE A 153 -10.39 22.31 9.32
C ILE A 153 -10.26 23.80 9.59
N LYS A 154 -9.29 24.46 8.94
CA LYS A 154 -9.29 25.92 8.86
C LYS A 154 -10.40 26.33 7.90
N PHE A 155 -11.54 26.73 8.44
CA PHE A 155 -12.51 27.52 7.71
C PHE A 155 -11.87 28.90 7.46
N GLU A 156 -11.18 29.06 6.33
CA GLU A 156 -10.97 30.41 5.80
C GLU A 156 -12.33 30.89 5.29
N VAL A 157 -13.02 31.63 6.14
CA VAL A 157 -14.16 32.45 5.74
C VAL A 157 -13.60 33.51 4.80
N LEU A 158 -13.76 33.30 3.49
CA LEU A 158 -13.58 34.34 2.49
C LEU A 158 -14.65 35.40 2.73
N THR A 159 -14.32 36.41 3.52
CA THR A 159 -15.05 37.68 3.55
C THR A 159 -14.70 38.43 2.26
N HIS A 160 -15.62 38.31 1.30
CA HIS A 160 -15.98 39.18 0.17
C HIS A 160 -15.15 40.45 -0.01
#